data_AF-A0A316R3V3-F1
#
_entry.id   AF-A0A316R3V3-F1
#
_cell.length_a   1.000
_cell.length_b   1.000
_cell.length_c   1.000
_cell.angle_alpha   90.00
_cell.angle_beta   90.00
_cell.angle_gamma   90.00
#
_symmetry.space_group_name_H-M   'P 1'
#
loop_
_entity.id
_entity.type
_entity.pdbx_description
1 polymer ?
#
loop_
_entity_poly.entity_id
_entity_poly.type
_entity_poly.pdbx_seq_one_letter_code
_entity_poly.pdbx_strand_id
1 'polypeptide(L)'
;MGLFGKLFDKKECSICGGEIGLLGNRKLEDGNLCKTCAAKLSPWFSNRRQSTVEEIQEQLAYREANQAKVSAFHVTRTLGERTKVLLDEDAGLFMVTSARDLEDANPDVLAFSDVTGCRLDIDESKTEIEYRDAEGERQSFNPPRYAYSYDFYIVINVNNPYFNEIRFQLNSEAVDNDVETLLDSPNDMGRRKVGLMGGRSLTSNAEEVRASMEYRQYEEMGQEIRDALLQVRQQVREEAAAAAAPKAAVTCPYCGATTTPDASGCCEFCGGAVNG
;
A
#
# COMPACT_ATOMS: atom_id res chain seq x y z
N MET A 1 -15.16 51.88 -16.96
CA MET A 1 -15.58 50.54 -17.43
C MET A 1 -14.39 49.85 -18.08
N GLY A 2 -13.53 49.21 -17.27
CA GLY A 2 -12.45 48.36 -17.76
C GLY A 2 -12.83 46.90 -17.52
N LEU A 3 -13.14 46.19 -18.61
CA LEU A 3 -13.78 44.88 -18.67
C LEU A 3 -12.80 43.70 -18.37
N PHE A 4 -11.87 43.85 -17.43
CA PHE A 4 -10.87 42.83 -17.08
C PHE A 4 -10.60 42.70 -15.56
N GLY A 5 -11.49 43.24 -14.72
CA GLY A 5 -11.31 43.28 -13.25
C GLY A 5 -12.00 42.16 -12.45
N LYS A 6 -12.46 41.07 -13.09
CA LYS A 6 -13.21 39.98 -12.42
C LYS A 6 -12.89 38.58 -12.95
N LEU A 7 -11.62 38.30 -13.28
CA LEU A 7 -11.30 37.01 -13.89
C LEU A 7 -10.80 35.94 -12.93
N PHE A 8 -10.37 36.24 -11.71
CA PHE A 8 -10.11 35.21 -10.69
C PHE A 8 -10.24 35.80 -9.28
N ASP A 9 -11.41 35.67 -8.65
CA ASP A 9 -11.51 35.88 -7.20
C ASP A 9 -10.60 34.85 -6.53
N LYS A 10 -9.53 35.33 -5.88
CA LYS A 10 -8.64 34.46 -5.10
C LYS A 10 -9.46 33.83 -4.00
N LYS A 11 -9.49 32.51 -3.97
CA LYS A 11 -10.21 31.76 -2.94
C LYS A 11 -9.36 31.71 -1.69
N GLU A 12 -9.99 31.70 -0.53
CA GLU A 12 -9.30 31.55 0.75
C GLU A 12 -9.38 30.09 1.21
N CYS A 13 -8.31 29.58 1.81
CA CYS A 13 -8.30 28.25 2.41
C CYS A 13 -9.13 28.22 3.69
N SER A 14 -10.16 27.38 3.72
CA SER A 14 -11.05 27.20 4.89
C SER A 14 -10.34 26.60 6.11
N ILE A 15 -9.12 26.08 5.96
CA ILE A 15 -8.33 25.50 7.06
C ILE A 15 -7.31 26.48 7.64
N CYS A 16 -6.59 27.22 6.79
CA CYS A 16 -5.48 28.07 7.23
C CYS A 16 -5.65 29.56 6.96
N GLY A 17 -6.74 29.98 6.31
CA GLY A 17 -7.00 31.38 5.91
C GLY A 17 -6.08 31.90 4.80
N GLY A 18 -5.19 31.06 4.24
CA GLY A 18 -4.25 31.47 3.21
C GLY A 18 -4.92 31.65 1.83
N GLU A 19 -4.46 32.63 1.05
CA GLU A 19 -4.91 32.82 -0.33
C GLU A 19 -4.52 31.62 -1.22
N ILE A 20 -5.46 31.15 -2.02
CA ILE A 20 -5.31 30.05 -2.96
C ILE A 20 -5.18 30.60 -4.38
N GLY A 21 -4.03 30.34 -5.00
CA GLY A 21 -3.79 30.65 -6.41
C GLY A 21 -4.55 29.72 -7.37
N LEU A 22 -4.54 30.08 -8.66
CA LEU A 22 -5.35 29.47 -9.72
C LEU A 22 -5.30 27.93 -9.81
N LEU A 23 -4.13 27.34 -9.57
CA LEU A 23 -3.89 25.88 -9.70
C LEU A 23 -3.79 25.16 -8.35
N GLY A 24 -4.01 25.86 -7.23
CA GLY A 24 -3.83 25.32 -5.90
C GLY A 24 -5.10 24.89 -5.18
N ASN A 25 -6.27 25.14 -5.79
CA ASN A 25 -7.55 24.94 -5.12
C ASN A 25 -8.05 23.51 -5.22
N ARG A 26 -8.23 22.86 -4.07
CA ARG A 26 -9.10 21.69 -3.95
C ARG A 26 -10.44 22.16 -3.39
N LYS A 27 -11.49 22.06 -4.21
CA LYS A 27 -12.85 22.40 -3.79
C LYS A 27 -13.35 21.30 -2.82
N LEU A 28 -13.90 21.73 -1.68
CA LEU A 28 -14.61 20.91 -0.70
C LEU A 28 -16.12 21.09 -0.87
N GLU A 29 -16.93 20.36 -0.09
CA GLU A 29 -18.39 20.54 -0.13
C GLU A 29 -18.82 21.95 0.30
N ASP A 30 -18.25 22.44 1.39
CA ASP A 30 -18.58 23.71 2.06
C ASP A 30 -17.36 24.65 2.21
N GLY A 31 -16.31 24.43 1.39
CA GLY A 31 -15.09 25.22 1.51
C GLY A 31 -14.06 25.03 0.40
N ASN A 32 -12.86 25.55 0.65
CA ASN A 32 -11.71 25.44 -0.24
C ASN A 32 -10.45 25.03 0.54
N LEU A 33 -9.65 24.15 -0.03
CA LEU A 33 -8.45 23.61 0.59
C LEU A 33 -7.21 23.93 -0.25
N CYS A 34 -6.21 24.56 0.36
CA CYS A 34 -4.95 24.88 -0.30
C CYS A 34 -4.05 23.65 -0.45
N LYS A 35 -3.06 23.74 -1.35
CA LYS A 35 -2.11 22.66 -1.60
C LYS A 35 -1.31 22.22 -0.36
N THR A 36 -0.98 23.16 0.52
CA THR A 36 -0.16 22.90 1.71
C THR A 36 -0.93 22.14 2.77
N CYS A 37 -2.18 22.54 3.08
CA CYS A 37 -3.03 21.80 4.01
C CYS A 37 -3.36 20.41 3.47
N ALA A 38 -3.64 20.30 2.17
CA ALA A 38 -3.93 19.01 1.55
C ALA A 38 -2.74 18.04 1.54
N ALA A 39 -1.50 18.55 1.56
CA ALA A 39 -0.29 17.73 1.64
C ALA A 39 -0.07 17.12 3.04
N LYS A 40 -0.70 17.68 4.08
CA LYS A 40 -0.65 17.13 5.45
C LYS A 40 -1.61 15.95 5.65
N LEU A 41 -2.62 15.83 4.80
CA LEU A 41 -3.58 14.73 4.85
C LEU A 41 -2.89 13.40 4.54
N SER A 42 -3.46 12.29 5.02
CA SER A 42 -2.92 10.95 4.72
C SER A 42 -2.79 10.76 3.20
N PRO A 43 -1.69 10.15 2.70
CA PRO A 43 -1.58 9.80 1.28
C PRO A 43 -2.72 8.87 0.83
N TRP A 44 -3.24 8.04 1.74
CA TRP A 44 -4.30 7.07 1.51
C TRP A 44 -5.70 7.66 1.64
N PHE A 45 -5.83 8.90 2.14
CA PHE A 45 -7.14 9.51 2.40
C PHE A 45 -8.00 9.55 1.13
N SER A 46 -9.07 8.77 1.16
CA SER A 46 -10.07 8.65 0.11
C SER A 46 -11.04 9.84 0.12
N ASN A 47 -11.67 10.16 -1.01
CA ASN A 47 -12.78 11.14 -1.12
C ASN A 47 -12.49 12.63 -0.84
N ARG A 48 -11.23 13.09 -0.92
CA ARG A 48 -10.84 14.50 -0.65
C ARG A 48 -11.66 15.62 -1.31
N ARG A 49 -12.33 15.35 -2.44
CA ARG A 49 -13.12 16.36 -3.20
C ARG A 49 -14.58 16.45 -2.75
N GLN A 50 -15.03 15.50 -1.96
CA GLN A 50 -16.40 15.41 -1.41
C GLN A 50 -16.37 15.54 0.12
N SER A 51 -15.25 15.98 0.71
CA SER A 51 -15.18 16.19 2.14
C SER A 51 -15.68 17.57 2.52
N THR A 52 -16.29 17.69 3.71
CA THR A 52 -16.58 18.97 4.36
C THR A 52 -15.31 19.56 5.01
N VAL A 53 -15.35 20.83 5.38
CA VAL A 53 -14.27 21.48 6.14
C VAL A 53 -14.03 20.77 7.48
N GLU A 54 -15.08 20.34 8.16
CA GLU A 54 -15.01 19.62 9.44
C GLU A 54 -14.30 18.27 9.28
N GLU A 55 -14.66 17.47 8.29
CA GLU A 55 -14.00 16.18 8.01
C GLU A 55 -12.50 16.36 7.69
N ILE A 56 -12.14 17.44 6.98
CA ILE A 56 -10.73 17.77 6.75
C ILE A 56 -10.01 18.12 8.05
N GLN A 57 -10.66 18.84 8.97
CA GLN A 57 -10.09 19.16 10.28
C GLN A 57 -9.89 17.90 11.13
N GLU A 58 -10.88 17.00 11.16
CA GLU A 58 -10.76 15.72 11.85
C GLU A 58 -9.61 14.88 11.30
N GLN A 59 -9.48 14.80 9.98
CA GLN A 59 -8.40 14.08 9.33
C GLN A 59 -7.04 14.71 9.72
N LEU A 60 -6.92 16.04 9.73
CA LEU A 60 -5.69 16.73 10.17
C LEU A 60 -5.36 16.46 11.64
N ALA A 61 -6.36 16.44 12.52
CA ALA A 61 -6.18 16.09 13.93
C ALA A 61 -5.71 14.63 14.09
N TYR A 62 -6.29 13.71 13.32
CA TYR A 62 -5.81 12.33 13.22
C TYR A 62 -4.34 12.27 12.79
N ARG A 63 -3.93 13.08 11.81
CA ARG A 63 -2.53 13.15 11.34
C ARG A 63 -1.60 13.72 12.40
N GLU A 64 -2.02 14.74 13.14
CA GLU A 64 -1.26 15.29 14.26
C GLU A 64 -1.04 14.24 15.36
N ALA A 65 -2.10 13.52 15.75
CA ALA A 65 -2.00 12.41 16.71
C ALA A 65 -1.09 11.27 16.21
N ASN A 66 -1.08 11.01 14.89
CA ASN A 66 -0.21 10.00 14.29
C ASN A 66 1.29 10.32 14.41
N GLN A 67 1.69 11.59 14.57
CA GLN A 67 3.10 11.97 14.71
C GLN A 67 3.75 11.27 15.91
N ALA A 68 3.05 11.18 17.04
CA ALA A 68 3.55 10.48 18.21
C ALA A 68 3.77 8.98 17.96
N LYS A 69 2.91 8.35 17.13
CA LYS A 69 3.09 6.95 16.74
C LYS A 69 4.32 6.78 15.84
N VAL A 70 4.53 7.70 14.90
CA VAL A 70 5.70 7.68 14.02
C VAL A 70 6.99 7.82 14.84
N SER A 71 7.05 8.77 15.77
CA SER A 71 8.23 8.96 16.64
C SER A 71 8.51 7.77 17.56
N ALA A 72 7.48 7.03 17.97
CA ALA A 72 7.62 5.85 18.81
C ALA A 72 7.90 4.55 18.03
N PHE A 73 7.76 4.56 16.70
CA PHE A 73 7.82 3.35 15.88
C PHE A 73 9.22 2.76 15.83
N HIS A 74 9.34 1.47 16.15
CA HIS A 74 10.60 0.74 16.09
C HIS A 74 10.61 -0.23 14.89
N VAL A 75 11.40 0.10 13.86
CA VAL A 75 11.49 -0.76 12.67
C VAL A 75 12.22 -2.06 13.01
N THR A 76 11.45 -3.15 13.14
CA THR A 76 11.93 -4.53 13.33
C THR A 76 12.23 -5.21 11.99
N ARG A 77 11.42 -4.92 10.96
CA ARG A 77 11.60 -5.46 9.61
C ARG A 77 11.18 -4.43 8.55
N THR A 78 11.85 -4.49 7.40
CA THR A 78 11.57 -3.65 6.23
C THR A 78 11.36 -4.55 5.02
N LEU A 79 10.23 -4.38 4.34
CA LEU A 79 9.86 -5.13 3.14
C LEU A 79 9.59 -4.17 1.98
N GLY A 80 10.04 -4.50 0.77
CA GLY A 80 9.90 -3.64 -0.40
C GLY A 80 11.15 -2.81 -0.72
N GLU A 81 11.13 -2.14 -1.88
CA GLU A 81 12.28 -1.40 -2.41
C GLU A 81 12.06 0.12 -2.38
N ARG A 82 11.27 0.67 -3.32
CA ARG A 82 11.00 2.11 -3.41
C ARG A 82 9.98 2.55 -2.37
N THR A 83 8.82 1.90 -2.38
CA THR A 83 7.80 2.02 -1.34
C THR A 83 7.90 0.79 -0.48
N LYS A 84 8.01 0.99 0.83
CA LYS A 84 8.31 -0.06 1.79
C LYS A 84 7.17 -0.23 2.77
N VAL A 85 6.97 -1.47 3.21
CA VAL A 85 6.23 -1.78 4.42
C VAL A 85 7.25 -1.90 5.55
N LEU A 86 7.13 -1.00 6.53
CA LEU A 86 7.94 -1.06 7.75
C LEU A 86 7.09 -1.72 8.84
N LEU A 87 7.66 -2.69 9.53
CA LEU A 87 7.00 -3.45 10.58
C LEU A 87 7.64 -3.11 11.93
N ASP A 88 6.79 -2.97 12.94
CA ASP A 88 7.12 -2.96 14.35
C ASP A 88 6.39 -4.17 14.96
N GLU A 89 7.03 -5.33 14.86
CA GLU A 89 6.47 -6.61 15.28
C GLU A 89 6.27 -6.67 16.80
N ASP A 90 7.10 -5.94 17.56
CA ASP A 90 7.01 -5.84 19.02
C ASP A 90 5.79 -5.02 19.47
N ALA A 91 5.51 -3.90 18.79
CA ALA A 91 4.35 -3.06 19.10
C ALA A 91 3.06 -3.48 18.36
N GLY A 92 3.16 -4.42 17.42
CA GLY A 92 2.04 -4.86 16.61
C GLY A 92 1.59 -3.82 15.57
N LEU A 93 2.53 -3.02 15.03
CA LEU A 93 2.26 -1.89 14.14
C LEU A 93 2.94 -2.03 12.78
N PHE A 94 2.40 -1.36 11.77
CA PHE A 94 3.05 -1.18 10.48
C PHE A 94 2.77 0.19 9.86
N MET A 95 3.59 0.55 8.89
CA MET A 95 3.35 1.71 8.02
C MET A 95 3.83 1.42 6.60
N VAL A 96 3.26 2.13 5.63
CA VAL A 96 3.68 2.06 4.22
C VAL A 96 4.18 3.42 3.76
N THR A 97 5.42 3.47 3.28
CA THR A 97 6.05 4.75 2.92
C THR A 97 7.20 4.60 1.92
N SER A 98 7.38 5.61 1.06
CA SER A 98 8.61 5.79 0.27
C SER A 98 9.50 6.90 0.83
N ALA A 99 9.10 7.53 1.93
CA ALA A 99 9.82 8.65 2.53
C ALA A 99 11.07 8.17 3.26
N ARG A 100 12.14 8.98 3.19
CA ARG A 100 13.37 8.76 3.98
C ARG A 100 13.26 9.39 5.36
N ASP A 101 12.67 10.58 5.42
CA ASP A 101 12.39 11.29 6.66
C ASP A 101 10.96 10.95 7.10
N LEU A 102 10.84 10.11 8.12
CA LEU A 102 9.55 9.66 8.64
C LEU A 102 8.86 10.76 9.46
N GLU A 103 9.61 11.59 10.17
CA GLU A 103 9.04 12.63 11.03
C GLU A 103 8.33 13.70 10.20
N ASP A 104 8.96 14.15 9.10
CA ASP A 104 8.35 15.14 8.19
C ASP A 104 7.21 14.52 7.37
N ALA A 105 7.40 13.31 6.83
CA ALA A 105 6.39 12.66 6.00
C ALA A 105 5.17 12.16 6.80
N ASN A 106 5.39 11.84 8.08
CA ASN A 106 4.39 11.33 9.01
C ASN A 106 3.57 10.17 8.42
N PRO A 107 4.13 9.06 7.89
CA PRO A 107 3.31 7.99 7.30
C PRO A 107 2.28 7.42 8.29
N ASP A 108 1.12 6.99 7.80
CA ASP A 108 0.08 6.43 8.67
C ASP A 108 0.56 5.16 9.37
N VAL A 109 0.52 5.17 10.71
CA VAL A 109 0.87 4.03 11.57
C VAL A 109 -0.40 3.30 11.98
N LEU A 110 -0.51 2.05 11.54
CA LEU A 110 -1.67 1.19 11.69
C LEU A 110 -1.33 -0.04 12.53
N ALA A 111 -2.33 -0.61 13.21
CA ALA A 111 -2.14 -1.87 13.91
C ALA A 111 -2.28 -3.05 12.94
N PHE A 112 -1.59 -4.16 13.20
CA PHE A 112 -1.80 -5.39 12.41
C PHE A 112 -3.24 -5.90 12.48
N SER A 113 -3.93 -5.66 13.59
CA SER A 113 -5.36 -5.97 13.75
C SER A 113 -6.25 -5.21 12.76
N ASP A 114 -5.80 -4.07 12.26
CA ASP A 114 -6.54 -3.26 11.29
C ASP A 114 -6.50 -3.88 9.89
N VAL A 115 -5.54 -4.77 9.61
CA VAL A 115 -5.45 -5.47 8.32
C VAL A 115 -6.65 -6.41 8.17
N THR A 116 -7.42 -6.21 7.11
CA THR A 116 -8.56 -7.07 6.74
C THR A 116 -8.19 -8.06 5.63
N GLY A 117 -7.26 -7.68 4.75
CA GLY A 117 -6.69 -8.53 3.70
C GLY A 117 -5.43 -7.92 3.10
N CYS A 118 -4.62 -8.75 2.43
CA CYS A 118 -3.46 -8.30 1.64
C CYS A 118 -3.35 -9.19 0.40
N ARG A 119 -3.10 -8.59 -0.77
CA ARG A 119 -2.90 -9.33 -2.03
C ARG A 119 -1.82 -8.68 -2.90
N LEU A 120 -1.18 -9.51 -3.70
CA LEU A 120 -0.36 -9.09 -4.83
C LEU A 120 -1.27 -8.95 -6.04
N ASP A 121 -1.17 -7.81 -6.71
CA ASP A 121 -1.86 -7.46 -7.95
C ASP A 121 -0.81 -7.22 -9.03
N ILE A 122 -0.97 -7.81 -10.21
CA ILE A 122 0.00 -7.68 -11.31
C ILE A 122 -0.75 -7.10 -12.51
N ASP A 123 -0.46 -5.85 -12.83
CA ASP A 123 -1.03 -5.16 -13.98
C ASP A 123 -0.22 -5.56 -15.23
N GLU A 124 -0.86 -6.25 -16.19
CA GLU A 124 -0.27 -6.62 -17.48
C GLU A 124 -0.65 -5.56 -18.53
N SER A 125 0.36 -4.92 -19.11
CA SER A 125 0.20 -4.01 -20.25
C SER A 125 0.61 -4.68 -21.55
N LYS A 126 -0.07 -4.36 -22.65
CA LYS A 126 0.14 -4.95 -23.98
C LYS A 126 0.24 -3.85 -25.03
N THR A 127 1.34 -3.83 -25.77
CA THR A 127 1.63 -2.86 -26.84
C THR A 127 1.98 -3.60 -28.12
N GLU A 128 1.38 -3.22 -29.26
CA GLU A 128 1.77 -3.79 -30.55
C GLU A 128 3.19 -3.36 -30.93
N ILE A 129 3.99 -4.32 -31.39
CA ILE A 129 5.30 -4.05 -31.96
C ILE A 129 5.09 -3.75 -33.45
N GLU A 130 5.55 -2.59 -33.89
CA GLU A 130 5.47 -2.14 -35.26
C GLU A 130 6.87 -1.90 -35.84
N TYR A 131 6.96 -1.71 -37.16
CA TYR A 131 8.21 -1.35 -37.82
C TYR A 131 7.98 -0.18 -38.80
N ARG A 132 9.07 0.51 -39.16
CA ARG A 132 9.06 1.51 -40.24
C ARG A 132 9.39 0.86 -41.58
N ASP A 133 8.61 1.12 -42.61
CA ASP A 133 8.92 0.70 -43.98
C ASP A 133 9.99 1.61 -44.65
N ALA A 134 10.27 1.39 -45.93
CA ALA A 134 11.27 2.15 -46.68
C ALA A 134 10.88 3.63 -46.83
N GLU A 135 9.59 3.94 -46.73
CA GLU A 135 9.00 5.27 -46.76
C GLU A 135 8.96 5.92 -45.37
N GLY A 136 9.29 5.18 -44.31
CA GLY A 136 9.30 5.65 -42.92
C GLY A 136 7.95 5.54 -42.20
N GLU A 137 6.95 4.96 -42.86
CA GLU A 137 5.59 4.79 -42.34
C GLU A 137 5.52 3.58 -41.39
N ARG A 138 4.68 3.71 -40.35
CA ARG A 138 4.48 2.64 -39.36
C ARG A 138 3.65 1.52 -39.97
N GLN A 139 4.15 0.30 -39.87
CA GLN A 139 3.49 -0.91 -40.36
C GLN A 139 3.40 -1.96 -39.25
N SER A 140 2.26 -2.65 -39.22
CA SER A 140 2.03 -3.82 -38.38
C SER A 140 2.68 -5.07 -38.98
N PHE A 141 3.12 -5.99 -38.12
CA PHE A 141 3.48 -7.34 -38.56
C PHE A 141 2.23 -8.16 -38.92
N ASN A 142 2.40 -9.14 -39.81
CA ASN A 142 1.38 -10.15 -40.09
C ASN A 142 1.97 -11.56 -39.85
N PRO A 143 1.59 -12.27 -38.76
CA PRO A 143 0.62 -11.85 -37.74
C PRO A 143 1.15 -10.72 -36.84
N PRO A 144 0.25 -9.93 -36.18
CA PRO A 144 0.65 -8.90 -35.22
C PRO A 144 1.48 -9.47 -34.08
N ARG A 145 2.38 -8.65 -33.55
CA ARG A 145 3.31 -9.01 -32.47
C ARG A 145 3.15 -8.04 -31.31
N TYR A 146 3.36 -8.49 -30.09
CA TYR A 146 3.08 -7.69 -28.90
C TYR A 146 4.19 -7.74 -27.87
N ALA A 147 4.55 -6.56 -27.38
CA ALA A 147 5.33 -6.34 -26.19
C ALA A 147 4.40 -6.33 -24.97
N TYR A 148 4.74 -7.14 -23.97
CA TYR A 148 4.10 -7.20 -22.68
C TYR A 148 5.03 -6.61 -21.63
N SER A 149 4.44 -5.82 -20.75
CA SER A 149 5.12 -5.28 -19.57
C SER A 149 4.26 -5.48 -18.33
N TYR A 150 4.90 -5.56 -17.16
CA TYR A 150 4.23 -5.89 -15.90
C TYR A 150 4.59 -4.89 -14.81
N ASP A 151 3.57 -4.42 -14.09
CA ASP A 151 3.71 -3.65 -12.87
C ASP A 151 3.10 -4.39 -11.68
N PHE A 152 3.83 -4.44 -10.58
CA PHE A 152 3.49 -5.21 -9.38
C PHE A 152 3.00 -4.26 -8.29
N TYR A 153 1.83 -4.54 -7.75
CA TYR A 153 1.22 -3.74 -6.70
C TYR A 153 0.87 -4.60 -5.48
N ILE A 154 1.11 -4.06 -4.30
CA ILE A 154 0.50 -4.58 -3.07
C ILE A 154 -0.77 -3.80 -2.81
N VAL A 155 -1.83 -4.54 -2.50
CA VAL A 155 -3.11 -4.00 -2.05
C VAL A 155 -3.38 -4.52 -0.64
N ILE A 156 -3.30 -3.63 0.34
CA ILE A 156 -3.61 -3.90 1.74
C ILE A 156 -4.99 -3.32 2.03
N ASN A 157 -5.95 -4.16 2.37
CA ASN A 157 -7.24 -3.71 2.86
C ASN A 157 -7.18 -3.52 4.38
N VAL A 158 -7.67 -2.40 4.87
CA VAL A 158 -7.59 -2.02 6.28
C VAL A 158 -8.92 -1.49 6.81
N ASN A 159 -9.12 -1.62 8.12
CA ASN A 159 -10.20 -0.98 8.84
C ASN A 159 -9.73 0.37 9.41
N ASN A 160 -9.87 1.46 8.64
CA ASN A 160 -9.53 2.81 9.08
C ASN A 160 -10.67 3.78 8.69
N PRO A 161 -11.00 4.78 9.52
CA PRO A 161 -12.11 5.71 9.26
C PRO A 161 -11.93 6.58 7.99
N TYR A 162 -10.71 6.77 7.52
CA TYR A 162 -10.39 7.69 6.42
C TYR A 162 -10.08 6.97 5.09
N PHE A 163 -9.72 5.69 5.15
CA PHE A 163 -9.38 4.87 3.99
C PHE A 163 -9.51 3.38 4.31
N ASN A 164 -9.82 2.58 3.30
CA ASN A 164 -9.98 1.13 3.44
C ASN A 164 -8.98 0.33 2.59
N GLU A 165 -8.13 1.02 1.83
CA GLU A 165 -7.17 0.42 0.91
C GLU A 165 -5.88 1.24 0.88
N ILE A 166 -4.75 0.52 0.98
CA ILE A 166 -3.42 1.02 0.67
C ILE A 166 -2.95 0.23 -0.56
N ARG A 167 -2.91 0.89 -1.73
CA ARG A 167 -2.36 0.33 -2.98
C ARG A 167 -1.06 1.03 -3.33
N PHE A 168 0.04 0.29 -3.45
CA PHE A 168 1.33 0.84 -3.84
C PHE A 168 2.10 -0.09 -4.77
N GLN A 169 2.89 0.50 -5.66
CA GLN A 169 3.72 -0.20 -6.64
C GLN A 169 5.04 -0.64 -5.99
N LEU A 170 5.47 -1.88 -6.27
CA LEU A 170 6.72 -2.47 -5.82
C LEU A 170 7.88 -2.11 -6.74
N ASN A 171 7.71 -2.35 -8.04
CA ASN A 171 8.72 -2.09 -9.06
C ASN A 171 8.83 -0.59 -9.39
N SER A 172 10.05 -0.11 -9.64
CA SER A 172 10.29 1.29 -10.03
C SER A 172 10.04 1.54 -11.51
N GLU A 173 10.25 0.52 -12.34
CA GLU A 173 10.09 0.53 -13.78
C GLU A 173 9.38 -0.75 -14.21
N ALA A 174 8.59 -0.69 -15.29
CA ALA A 174 7.83 -1.83 -15.75
C ALA A 174 8.75 -2.98 -16.19
N VAL A 175 8.43 -4.20 -15.80
CA VAL A 175 9.22 -5.38 -16.17
C VAL A 175 8.82 -5.81 -17.58
N ASP A 176 9.69 -5.61 -18.58
CA ASP A 176 9.37 -5.84 -19.99
C ASP A 176 10.51 -6.47 -20.83
N ASN A 177 11.67 -6.75 -20.21
CA ASN A 177 12.91 -7.20 -20.85
C ASN A 177 13.47 -6.23 -21.91
N ASP A 178 13.27 -4.93 -21.76
CA ASP A 178 13.75 -3.87 -22.66
C ASP A 178 13.26 -4.05 -24.11
N VAL A 179 12.02 -4.52 -24.28
CA VAL A 179 11.46 -4.78 -25.61
C VAL A 179 11.16 -3.48 -26.36
N GLU A 180 11.69 -3.36 -27.57
CA GLU A 180 11.40 -2.22 -28.44
C GLU A 180 10.06 -2.40 -29.14
N THR A 181 9.19 -1.40 -29.03
CA THR A 181 7.82 -1.43 -29.60
C THR A 181 7.72 -0.81 -30.99
N LEU A 182 8.77 -0.12 -31.45
CA LEU A 182 8.84 0.45 -32.80
C LEU A 182 10.24 0.23 -33.39
N LEU A 183 10.31 -0.62 -34.41
CA LEU A 183 11.55 -1.02 -35.07
C LEU A 183 11.83 -0.17 -36.32
N ASP A 184 13.10 -0.01 -36.68
CA ASP A 184 13.51 0.70 -37.90
C ASP A 184 13.32 -0.15 -39.18
N SER A 185 13.23 -1.47 -39.04
CA SER A 185 13.04 -2.41 -40.15
C SER A 185 12.39 -3.71 -39.67
N PRO A 186 11.61 -4.43 -40.51
CA PRO A 186 11.04 -5.72 -40.13
C PRO A 186 12.10 -6.81 -39.85
N ASN A 187 13.36 -6.58 -40.27
CA ASN A 187 14.48 -7.49 -40.05
C ASN A 187 15.23 -7.26 -38.72
N ASP A 188 14.98 -6.16 -38.00
CA ASP A 188 15.76 -5.80 -36.80
C ASP A 188 15.41 -6.64 -35.55
N MET A 189 14.31 -7.39 -35.60
CA MET A 189 13.94 -8.40 -34.59
C MET A 189 15.04 -9.45 -34.35
N GLY A 190 15.87 -9.76 -35.35
CA GLY A 190 16.87 -10.83 -35.28
C GLY A 190 18.21 -10.45 -34.64
N ARG A 191 18.41 -9.16 -34.28
CA ARG A 191 19.73 -8.64 -33.86
C ARG A 191 19.86 -8.31 -32.38
N ARG A 192 18.78 -8.30 -31.61
CA ARG A 192 18.81 -7.99 -30.18
C ARG A 192 18.45 -9.22 -29.35
N LYS A 193 19.16 -9.37 -28.23
CA LYS A 193 19.27 -10.52 -27.31
C LYS A 193 17.94 -11.10 -26.80
N VAL A 194 17.10 -11.62 -27.67
CA VAL A 194 16.14 -12.67 -27.29
C VAL A 194 16.95 -13.96 -27.21
N GLY A 195 17.14 -14.45 -25.99
CA GLY A 195 18.09 -15.49 -25.62
C GLY A 195 18.22 -16.63 -26.65
N LEU A 196 19.47 -16.91 -27.03
CA LEU A 196 19.90 -18.22 -27.52
C LEU A 196 19.42 -19.29 -26.53
N MET A 197 18.27 -19.92 -26.81
CA MET A 197 17.88 -21.30 -26.43
C MET A 197 16.38 -21.49 -26.68
N GLY A 198 16.06 -22.33 -27.66
CA GLY A 198 14.85 -23.16 -27.65
C GLY A 198 13.50 -22.47 -27.90
N GLY A 199 13.09 -22.38 -29.17
CA GLY A 199 11.67 -22.54 -29.55
C GLY A 199 10.67 -21.52 -29.00
N ARG A 200 11.04 -20.24 -28.91
CA ARG A 200 10.19 -19.16 -28.36
C ARG A 200 9.22 -18.58 -29.39
N SER A 201 8.08 -18.09 -28.92
CA SER A 201 7.02 -17.46 -29.72
C SER A 201 7.54 -16.21 -30.44
N LEU A 202 7.43 -16.16 -31.77
CA LEU A 202 7.82 -14.98 -32.56
C LEU A 202 6.85 -13.80 -32.42
N THR A 203 5.74 -13.97 -31.69
CA THR A 203 4.63 -13.00 -31.61
C THR A 203 4.52 -12.28 -30.27
N SER A 204 5.22 -12.70 -29.21
CA SER A 204 5.23 -11.98 -27.94
C SER A 204 6.43 -12.31 -27.04
N ASN A 205 6.79 -11.36 -26.16
CA ASN A 205 7.79 -11.53 -25.10
C ASN A 205 7.19 -12.05 -23.77
N ALA A 206 5.88 -12.23 -23.64
CA ALA A 206 5.20 -12.48 -22.35
C ALA A 206 5.78 -13.63 -21.54
N GLU A 207 6.00 -14.79 -22.15
CA GLU A 207 6.61 -15.96 -21.47
C GLU A 207 8.04 -15.68 -21.03
N GLU A 208 8.78 -14.89 -21.81
CA GLU A 208 10.16 -14.52 -21.50
C GLU A 208 10.25 -13.56 -20.33
N VAL A 209 9.32 -12.61 -20.27
CA VAL A 209 9.23 -11.65 -19.17
C VAL A 209 8.81 -12.36 -17.90
N ARG A 210 7.78 -13.21 -17.93
CA ARG A 210 7.37 -14.01 -16.74
C ARG A 210 8.44 -15.00 -16.28
N ALA A 211 9.32 -15.44 -17.18
CA ALA A 211 10.47 -16.29 -16.84
C ALA A 211 11.69 -15.48 -16.37
N SER A 212 11.67 -14.14 -16.43
CA SER A 212 12.79 -13.30 -16.05
C SER A 212 13.04 -13.35 -14.54
N MET A 213 14.29 -13.11 -14.14
CA MET A 213 14.65 -13.02 -12.73
C MET A 213 13.95 -11.85 -12.04
N GLU A 214 13.78 -10.74 -12.77
CA GLU A 214 13.14 -9.53 -12.25
C GLU A 214 11.65 -9.74 -11.97
N TYR A 215 10.93 -10.41 -12.86
CA TYR A 215 9.53 -10.78 -12.64
C TYR A 215 9.36 -11.62 -11.38
N ARG A 216 10.19 -12.67 -11.25
CA ARG A 216 10.18 -13.56 -10.08
C ARG A 216 10.55 -12.83 -8.80
N GLN A 217 11.53 -11.93 -8.85
CA GLN A 217 11.93 -11.12 -7.70
C GLN A 217 10.76 -10.28 -7.16
N TYR A 218 10.01 -9.60 -8.03
CA TYR A 218 8.87 -8.79 -7.59
C TYR A 218 7.66 -9.65 -7.17
N GLU A 219 7.47 -10.82 -7.79
CA GLU A 219 6.48 -11.78 -7.34
C GLU A 219 6.80 -12.30 -5.92
N GLU A 220 8.03 -12.75 -5.69
CA GLU A 220 8.51 -13.23 -4.38
C GLU A 220 8.43 -12.13 -3.31
N MET A 221 8.86 -10.91 -3.64
CA MET A 221 8.74 -9.75 -2.74
C MET A 221 7.28 -9.45 -2.38
N GLY A 222 6.38 -9.53 -3.36
CA GLY A 222 4.96 -9.31 -3.14
C GLY A 222 4.32 -10.40 -2.27
N GLN A 223 4.73 -11.65 -2.47
CA GLN A 223 4.33 -12.77 -1.63
C GLN A 223 4.85 -12.62 -0.20
N GLU A 224 6.11 -12.21 -0.02
CA GLU A 224 6.71 -11.98 1.30
C GLU A 224 5.94 -10.93 2.10
N ILE A 225 5.59 -9.79 1.49
CA ILE A 225 4.80 -8.74 2.13
C ILE A 225 3.42 -9.25 2.53
N ARG A 226 2.74 -9.95 1.61
CA ARG A 226 1.42 -10.53 1.87
C ARG A 226 1.46 -11.49 3.04
N ASP A 227 2.40 -12.42 3.01
CA ASP A 227 2.47 -13.51 3.98
C ASP A 227 2.85 -12.96 5.36
N ALA A 228 3.78 -11.99 5.43
CA ALA A 228 4.12 -11.31 6.68
C ALA A 228 2.89 -10.63 7.32
N LEU A 229 2.14 -9.82 6.56
CA LEU A 229 0.99 -9.10 7.10
C LEU A 229 -0.17 -10.05 7.50
N LEU A 230 -0.41 -11.11 6.72
CA LEU A 230 -1.47 -12.07 7.03
C LEU A 230 -1.10 -12.97 8.22
N GLN A 231 0.16 -13.37 8.34
CA GLN A 231 0.66 -14.16 9.46
C GLN A 231 0.55 -13.38 10.77
N VAL A 232 1.07 -12.14 10.79
CA VAL A 232 1.05 -11.34 12.03
C VAL A 232 -0.39 -10.99 12.43
N ARG A 233 -1.27 -10.68 11.46
CA ARG A 233 -2.70 -10.52 11.72
C ARG A 233 -3.33 -11.76 12.36
N GLN A 234 -2.99 -12.95 11.87
CA GLN A 234 -3.53 -14.20 12.40
C GLN A 234 -3.08 -14.42 13.85
N GLN A 235 -1.79 -14.19 14.13
CA GLN A 235 -1.24 -14.28 15.48
C GLN A 235 -1.95 -13.34 16.45
N VAL A 236 -2.13 -12.06 16.11
CA VAL A 236 -2.82 -11.08 16.97
C VAL A 236 -4.26 -11.52 17.27
N ARG A 237 -4.95 -12.13 16.30
CA ARG A 237 -6.32 -12.66 16.51
C ARG A 237 -6.34 -13.87 17.44
N GLU A 238 -5.36 -14.76 17.31
CA GLU A 238 -5.21 -15.92 18.18
C GLU A 238 -4.89 -15.50 19.62
N GLU A 239 -4.00 -14.54 19.80
CA GLU A 239 -3.67 -13.96 21.11
C GLU A 239 -4.89 -13.28 21.74
N ALA A 240 -5.64 -12.48 20.98
CA ALA A 240 -6.87 -11.86 21.44
C ALA A 240 -7.94 -12.91 21.80
N ALA A 241 -8.08 -13.96 21.00
CA ALA A 241 -9.02 -15.05 21.28
C ALA A 241 -8.62 -15.85 22.53
N ALA A 242 -7.32 -16.09 22.72
CA ALA A 242 -6.78 -16.76 23.91
C ALA A 242 -6.99 -15.89 25.17
N ALA A 243 -6.78 -14.58 25.08
CA ALA A 243 -7.03 -13.64 26.16
C ALA A 243 -8.53 -13.51 26.51
N ALA A 244 -9.40 -13.65 25.51
CA ALA A 244 -10.85 -13.65 25.69
C ALA A 244 -11.44 -15.03 26.06
N ALA A 245 -10.63 -16.10 26.04
CA ALA A 245 -11.11 -17.44 26.31
C ALA A 245 -11.66 -17.53 27.75
N PRO A 246 -12.83 -18.17 27.95
CA PRO A 246 -13.40 -18.32 29.28
C PRO A 246 -12.44 -19.14 30.15
N LYS A 247 -12.07 -18.57 31.30
CA LYS A 247 -11.25 -19.28 32.29
C LYS A 247 -12.04 -20.50 32.78
N ALA A 248 -11.42 -21.67 32.72
CA ALA A 248 -12.06 -22.91 33.15
C ALA A 248 -12.33 -22.88 34.66
N ALA A 249 -13.59 -23.11 35.04
CA ALA A 249 -13.93 -23.34 36.44
C ALA A 249 -13.36 -24.70 36.88
N VAL A 250 -12.60 -24.69 37.97
CA VAL A 250 -11.97 -25.87 38.56
C VAL A 250 -12.44 -26.04 40.00
N THR A 251 -12.43 -27.26 40.51
CA THR A 251 -12.72 -27.50 41.93
C THR A 251 -11.44 -27.34 42.74
N CYS A 252 -11.44 -26.43 43.71
CA CYS A 252 -10.27 -26.18 44.56
C CYS A 252 -9.96 -27.39 45.45
N PRO A 253 -8.72 -27.93 45.42
CA PRO A 253 -8.36 -29.10 46.22
C PRO A 253 -8.26 -28.79 47.72
N TYR A 254 -8.11 -27.51 48.11
CA TYR A 254 -7.97 -27.10 49.50
C TYR A 254 -9.30 -26.84 50.21
N CYS A 255 -10.25 -26.18 49.53
CA CYS A 255 -11.53 -25.80 50.14
C CYS A 255 -12.76 -26.47 49.49
N GLY A 256 -12.60 -27.17 48.37
CA GLY A 256 -13.67 -27.85 47.65
C GLY A 256 -14.59 -26.93 46.82
N ALA A 257 -14.38 -25.61 46.84
CA ALA A 257 -15.19 -24.67 46.06
C ALA A 257 -14.90 -24.80 44.57
N THR A 258 -15.94 -24.75 43.73
CA THR A 258 -15.79 -24.50 42.29
C THR A 258 -15.38 -23.05 42.11
N THR A 259 -14.18 -22.81 41.60
CA THR A 259 -13.55 -21.50 41.49
C THR A 259 -12.98 -21.29 40.10
N THR A 260 -12.87 -20.04 39.69
CA THR A 260 -12.06 -19.67 38.53
C THR A 260 -10.71 -19.18 39.03
N PRO A 261 -9.58 -19.80 38.64
CA PRO A 261 -8.27 -19.38 39.13
C PRO A 261 -8.01 -17.90 38.81
N ASP A 262 -7.49 -17.17 39.79
CA ASP A 262 -7.05 -15.80 39.60
C ASP A 262 -5.80 -15.72 38.69
N ALA A 263 -5.27 -14.51 38.45
CA ALA A 263 -4.10 -14.32 37.58
C ALA A 263 -2.83 -15.06 38.09
N SER A 264 -2.79 -15.40 39.38
CA SER A 264 -1.73 -16.16 40.05
C SER A 264 -2.02 -17.67 40.11
N GLY A 265 -3.13 -18.13 39.55
CA GLY A 265 -3.53 -19.54 39.60
C GLY A 265 -4.06 -19.97 40.96
N CYS A 266 -4.57 -19.05 41.77
CA CYS A 266 -5.11 -19.31 43.10
C CYS A 266 -6.64 -19.29 43.14
N CYS A 267 -7.21 -20.01 44.11
CA CYS A 267 -8.64 -20.05 44.36
C CYS A 267 -9.12 -18.72 44.92
N GLU A 268 -10.14 -18.14 44.29
CA GLU A 268 -10.70 -16.83 44.68
C GLU A 268 -11.29 -16.80 46.10
N PHE A 269 -11.64 -17.97 46.66
CA PHE A 269 -12.28 -18.08 47.97
C PHE A 269 -11.28 -18.31 49.12
N CYS A 270 -10.23 -19.09 48.91
CA CYS A 270 -9.30 -19.48 49.98
C CYS A 270 -7.83 -19.13 49.73
N GLY A 271 -7.50 -18.59 48.55
CA GLY A 271 -6.13 -18.25 48.15
C GLY A 271 -5.20 -19.44 47.92
N GLY A 272 -5.72 -20.68 47.95
CA GLY A 272 -4.92 -21.88 47.70
C GLY A 272 -4.64 -22.05 46.20
N ALA A 273 -3.42 -22.44 45.84
CA ALA A 273 -3.04 -22.72 44.46
C ALA A 273 -3.90 -23.86 43.88
N VAL A 274 -4.56 -23.60 42.74
CA VAL A 274 -5.48 -24.57 42.12
C VAL A 274 -4.82 -25.40 41.01
N ASN A 275 -3.67 -24.93 40.50
CA ASN A 275 -2.82 -25.65 39.55
C ASN A 275 -1.47 -25.92 40.23
N GLY A 276 -1.32 -27.10 40.84
CA GLY A 276 -0.07 -27.62 41.41
C GLY A 276 0.38 -28.87 40.66
#